data_AF-A0A9D7A7B6-F1
#
_entry.id   AF-A0A9D7A7B6-F1
#
_cell.length_a   1.000
_cell.length_b   1.000
_cell.length_c   1.000
_cell.angle_alpha   90.00
_cell.angle_beta   90.00
_cell.angle_gamma   90.00
#
_symmetry.space_group_name_H-M   'P 1'
#
loop_
_entity.id
_entity.type
_entity.pdbx_description
1 polymer ?
#
loop_
_entity_poly.entity_id
_entity_poly.type
_entity_poly.pdbx_seq_one_letter_code
_entity_poly.pdbx_strand_id
1 'polypeptide(L)'
;MAAKRRTDQALFGIVQGGLDQELRKQSADDLVAMGFDGYAIGGLSVGEEPALRNHTLGATTAHLPAGKPRYLMGVGLPDDLVEGVARGIDLFDCVVPSRHGRTGWLFTSFGRVLIRNAKYARDERPVDPSCACPVCKRYTRAYLHHLFLVREMLGVRLNTIHNLHFYAGMMEQIRQAIASGTFAEFRARYYERREQLRMQTDSLDEQDSRTLAASLAEEGQP
;
A
#
# COMPACT_ATOMS: atom_id res chain seq x y z
N MET A 1 2.73 8.34 -34.60
CA MET A 1 3.41 7.28 -33.82
C MET A 1 4.77 6.85 -34.39
N ALA A 2 5.63 7.78 -34.84
CA ALA A 2 6.93 7.43 -35.44
C ALA A 2 7.97 6.86 -34.44
N ALA A 3 7.71 6.96 -33.13
CA ALA A 3 8.60 6.47 -32.07
C ALA A 3 8.48 4.96 -31.81
N LYS A 4 7.32 4.34 -32.08
CA LYS A 4 7.13 2.88 -31.90
C LYS A 4 7.72 2.15 -33.10
N ARG A 5 9.00 1.77 -32.99
CA ARG A 5 9.75 1.06 -34.06
C ARG A 5 9.77 -0.46 -33.90
N ARG A 6 9.42 -0.95 -32.73
CA ARG A 6 9.46 -2.36 -32.34
C ARG A 6 8.06 -2.86 -32.06
N THR A 7 7.67 -3.95 -32.71
CA THR A 7 6.35 -4.57 -32.57
C THR A 7 6.21 -5.42 -31.31
N ASP A 8 7.34 -5.76 -30.67
CA ASP A 8 7.41 -6.51 -29.40
C ASP A 8 7.45 -5.59 -28.16
N GLN A 9 7.32 -4.27 -28.34
CA GLN A 9 7.26 -3.30 -27.25
C GLN A 9 5.88 -2.65 -27.18
N ALA A 10 5.37 -2.49 -25.96
CA ALA A 10 4.17 -1.71 -25.68
C ALA A 10 4.55 -0.23 -25.44
N LEU A 11 3.75 0.69 -25.98
CA LEU A 11 3.85 2.12 -25.75
C LEU A 11 2.60 2.63 -25.02
N PHE A 12 2.82 3.27 -23.87
CA PHE A 12 1.76 3.86 -23.05
C PHE A 12 1.67 5.37 -23.24
N GLY A 13 0.45 5.90 -23.34
CA GLY A 13 0.18 7.34 -23.19
C GLY A 13 0.04 7.68 -21.71
N ILE A 14 0.43 8.89 -21.28
CA ILE A 14 0.35 9.29 -19.87
C ILE A 14 -0.59 10.48 -19.70
N VAL A 15 -1.74 10.26 -19.08
CA VAL A 15 -2.72 11.30 -18.78
C VAL A 15 -2.16 12.25 -17.72
N GLN A 16 -2.26 13.55 -17.98
CA GLN A 16 -1.86 14.65 -17.10
C GLN A 16 -3.07 15.56 -16.79
N GLY A 17 -2.87 16.63 -16.01
CA GLY A 17 -3.92 17.58 -15.63
C GLY A 17 -4.05 17.83 -14.12
N GLY A 18 -3.17 17.24 -13.29
CA GLY A 18 -3.22 17.43 -11.84
C GLY A 18 -4.56 16.97 -11.27
N LEU A 19 -5.21 17.82 -10.48
CA LEU A 19 -6.52 17.56 -9.88
C LEU A 19 -7.69 18.16 -10.67
N ASP A 20 -7.40 18.86 -11.76
CA ASP A 20 -8.39 19.49 -12.63
C ASP A 20 -9.02 18.45 -13.57
N GLN A 21 -10.34 18.26 -13.45
CA GLN A 21 -11.07 17.22 -14.16
C GLN A 21 -11.21 17.51 -15.65
N GLU A 22 -11.34 18.78 -16.04
CA GLU A 22 -11.47 19.16 -17.44
C GLU A 22 -10.14 18.98 -18.17
N LEU A 23 -9.03 19.36 -17.53
CA LEU A 23 -7.69 19.10 -18.09
C LEU A 23 -7.39 17.60 -18.18
N ARG A 24 -7.84 16.81 -17.18
CA ARG A 24 -7.71 15.34 -17.21
C ARG A 24 -8.50 14.73 -18.35
N LYS A 25 -9.75 15.15 -18.54
CA LYS A 25 -10.61 14.72 -19.64
C LYS A 25 -9.98 15.06 -20.98
N GLN A 26 -9.56 16.32 -21.18
CA GLN A 26 -8.91 16.75 -22.41
C GLN A 26 -7.66 15.90 -22.70
N SER A 27 -6.80 15.72 -21.71
CA SER A 27 -5.60 14.89 -21.85
C SER A 27 -5.92 13.43 -22.18
N ALA A 28 -6.97 12.86 -21.58
CA ALA A 28 -7.39 11.49 -21.86
C ALA A 28 -7.94 11.36 -23.29
N ASP A 29 -8.86 12.23 -23.69
CA ASP A 29 -9.49 12.23 -25.00
C ASP A 29 -8.43 12.35 -26.12
N ASP A 30 -7.48 13.28 -25.97
CA ASP A 30 -6.38 13.46 -26.94
C ASP A 30 -5.50 12.22 -27.06
N LEU A 31 -5.12 11.61 -25.94
CA LEU A 31 -4.28 10.40 -25.94
C LEU A 31 -5.04 9.20 -26.52
N VAL A 32 -6.34 9.07 -26.24
CA VAL A 32 -7.17 8.00 -26.78
C VAL A 32 -7.30 8.12 -28.29
N ALA A 33 -7.49 9.34 -28.82
CA ALA A 33 -7.51 9.60 -30.25
C ALA A 33 -6.19 9.22 -30.95
N MET A 34 -5.06 9.31 -30.24
CA MET A 34 -3.76 8.87 -30.77
C MET A 34 -3.59 7.34 -30.79
N GLY A 35 -4.22 6.61 -29.86
CA GLY A 35 -4.33 5.15 -29.89
C GLY A 35 -3.12 4.36 -29.35
N PHE A 36 -2.94 4.33 -28.02
CA PHE A 36 -1.81 3.62 -27.36
C PHE A 36 -2.11 2.14 -27.01
N ASP A 37 -1.06 1.40 -26.62
CA ASP A 37 -1.20 0.01 -26.15
C ASP A 37 -1.82 -0.06 -24.74
N GLY A 38 -1.63 1.00 -23.95
CA GLY A 38 -2.29 1.24 -22.67
C GLY A 38 -2.16 2.69 -22.22
N TYR A 39 -2.76 3.04 -21.10
CA TYR A 39 -2.86 4.43 -20.62
C TYR A 39 -2.43 4.52 -19.16
N ALA A 40 -1.37 5.25 -18.90
CA ALA A 40 -0.93 5.57 -17.55
C ALA A 40 -1.57 6.86 -17.06
N ILE A 41 -1.65 7.01 -15.74
CA ILE A 41 -2.17 8.19 -15.06
C ILE A 41 -1.04 8.73 -14.20
N GLY A 42 -0.49 9.87 -14.60
CA GLY A 42 0.59 10.57 -13.91
C GLY A 42 0.08 11.72 -13.05
N GLY A 43 0.91 12.19 -12.11
CA GLY A 43 0.62 13.41 -11.33
C GLY A 43 -0.51 13.28 -10.31
N LEU A 44 -0.80 12.05 -9.84
CA LEU A 44 -1.74 11.74 -8.75
C LEU A 44 -1.05 11.03 -7.57
N SER A 45 0.17 11.47 -7.25
CA SER A 45 0.96 10.96 -6.12
C SER A 45 1.93 12.02 -5.58
N VAL A 46 1.52 13.29 -5.57
CA VAL A 46 2.38 14.45 -5.32
C VAL A 46 2.11 15.14 -3.98
N GLY A 47 1.21 14.59 -3.15
CA GLY A 47 0.95 15.04 -1.78
C GLY A 47 -0.50 15.47 -1.53
N GLU A 48 -1.39 15.24 -2.48
CA GLU A 48 -2.81 15.50 -2.35
C GLU A 48 -3.51 14.56 -1.36
N GLU A 49 -4.67 15.00 -0.87
CA GLU A 49 -5.52 14.20 0.01
C GLU A 49 -6.07 12.95 -0.69
N PRO A 50 -6.11 11.77 -0.02
CA PRO A 50 -6.57 10.52 -0.64
C PRO A 50 -7.97 10.61 -1.25
N ALA A 51 -8.89 11.33 -0.61
CA ALA A 51 -10.26 11.51 -1.12
C ALA A 51 -10.27 12.26 -2.46
N LEU A 52 -9.46 13.32 -2.57
CA LEU A 52 -9.37 14.15 -3.77
C LEU A 52 -8.68 13.38 -4.90
N ARG A 53 -7.57 12.69 -4.61
CA ARG A 53 -6.92 11.78 -5.55
C ARG A 53 -7.90 10.74 -6.08
N ASN A 54 -8.62 10.07 -5.20
CA ASN A 54 -9.56 9.01 -5.55
C ASN A 54 -10.76 9.54 -6.38
N HIS A 55 -11.21 10.77 -6.11
CA HIS A 55 -12.23 11.43 -6.93
C HIS A 55 -11.72 11.72 -8.34
N THR A 56 -10.56 12.38 -8.47
CA THR A 56 -9.93 12.67 -9.76
C THR A 56 -9.60 11.39 -10.54
N LEU A 57 -9.16 10.33 -9.86
CA LEU A 57 -8.87 9.04 -10.48
C LEU A 57 -10.13 8.42 -11.10
N GLY A 58 -11.27 8.47 -10.40
CA GLY A 58 -12.55 8.00 -10.92
C GLY A 58 -13.00 8.80 -12.15
N ALA A 59 -12.91 10.13 -12.09
CA ALA A 59 -13.22 10.99 -13.23
C ALA A 59 -12.32 10.70 -14.44
N THR A 60 -11.01 10.52 -14.21
CA THR A 60 -10.03 10.25 -15.27
C THR A 60 -10.28 8.90 -15.95
N THR A 61 -10.49 7.84 -15.17
CA THR A 61 -10.64 6.47 -15.70
C THR A 61 -11.91 6.27 -16.52
N ALA A 62 -12.94 7.10 -16.31
CA ALA A 62 -14.16 7.10 -17.12
C ALA A 62 -13.91 7.47 -18.59
N HIS A 63 -12.85 8.22 -18.87
CA HIS A 63 -12.45 8.62 -20.23
C HIS A 63 -11.46 7.65 -20.89
N LEU A 64 -11.06 6.58 -20.21
CA LEU A 64 -10.08 5.62 -20.71
C LEU A 64 -10.74 4.34 -21.27
N PRO A 65 -10.26 3.80 -22.40
CA PRO A 65 -10.84 2.61 -23.02
C PRO A 65 -10.84 1.41 -22.08
N ALA A 66 -11.96 0.69 -21.98
CA ALA A 66 -12.08 -0.48 -21.10
C ALA A 66 -11.21 -1.68 -21.54
N GLY A 67 -10.93 -1.81 -22.84
CA GLY A 67 -10.12 -2.90 -23.40
C GLY A 67 -8.60 -2.64 -23.36
N LYS A 68 -8.13 -1.66 -22.59
CA LYS A 68 -6.72 -1.23 -22.55
C LYS A 68 -6.25 -1.13 -21.10
N PRO A 69 -5.02 -1.60 -20.77
CA PRO A 69 -4.51 -1.52 -19.41
C PRO A 69 -4.38 -0.08 -18.92
N ARG A 70 -4.76 0.15 -17.66
CA ARG A 70 -4.67 1.43 -16.96
C ARG A 70 -3.64 1.36 -15.85
N TYR A 71 -2.65 2.23 -15.90
CA TYR A 71 -1.49 2.21 -15.01
C TYR A 71 -1.45 3.45 -14.10
N LEU A 72 -1.63 3.28 -12.79
CA LEU A 72 -1.48 4.37 -11.82
C LEU A 72 -0.03 4.46 -11.35
N MET A 73 0.64 5.57 -11.68
CA MET A 73 2.07 5.73 -11.46
C MET A 73 2.40 6.28 -10.07
N GLY A 74 3.34 5.64 -9.37
CA GLY A 74 3.94 6.12 -8.12
C GLY A 74 3.08 5.94 -6.85
N VAL A 75 1.85 5.47 -7.00
CA VAL A 75 0.90 5.24 -5.90
C VAL A 75 1.00 3.80 -5.42
N GLY A 76 0.97 3.59 -4.10
CA GLY A 76 1.01 2.22 -3.60
C GLY A 76 1.11 2.06 -2.10
N LEU A 77 0.33 2.79 -1.31
CA LEU A 77 -0.08 2.24 -0.01
C LEU A 77 -1.14 1.15 -0.23
N PRO A 78 -1.33 0.21 0.72
CA PRO A 78 -2.33 -0.85 0.57
C PRO A 78 -3.74 -0.33 0.26
N ASP A 79 -4.17 0.72 0.95
CA ASP A 79 -5.47 1.36 0.75
C ASP A 79 -5.59 1.91 -0.68
N ASP A 80 -4.51 2.47 -1.22
CA ASP A 80 -4.49 3.02 -2.57
C ASP A 80 -4.65 1.94 -3.65
N LEU A 81 -4.09 0.75 -3.41
CA LEU A 81 -4.25 -0.39 -4.32
C LEU A 81 -5.72 -0.83 -4.39
N VAL A 82 -6.37 -0.96 -3.23
CA VAL A 82 -7.81 -1.31 -3.16
C VAL A 82 -8.66 -0.25 -3.86
N GLU A 83 -8.42 1.03 -3.57
CA GLU A 83 -9.20 2.13 -4.14
C GLU A 83 -8.93 2.34 -5.62
N GLY A 84 -7.70 2.15 -6.07
CA GLY A 84 -7.32 2.23 -7.47
C GLY A 84 -7.99 1.13 -8.29
N VAL A 85 -7.94 -0.12 -7.80
CA VAL A 85 -8.62 -1.24 -8.47
C VAL A 85 -10.14 -1.03 -8.50
N ALA A 86 -10.73 -0.51 -7.41
CA ALA A 86 -12.15 -0.15 -7.38
C ALA A 86 -12.54 0.92 -8.42
N ARG A 87 -11.56 1.64 -8.98
CA ARG A 87 -11.71 2.64 -10.04
C ARG A 87 -11.15 2.16 -11.38
N GLY A 88 -10.91 0.87 -11.52
CA GLY A 88 -10.50 0.25 -12.77
C GLY A 88 -9.04 0.47 -13.15
N ILE A 89 -8.14 0.59 -12.16
CA ILE A 89 -6.69 0.53 -12.38
C ILE A 89 -6.21 -0.92 -12.38
N ASP A 90 -5.31 -1.24 -13.32
CA ASP A 90 -4.80 -2.58 -13.56
C ASP A 90 -3.33 -2.75 -13.14
N LEU A 91 -2.54 -1.67 -13.25
CA LEU A 91 -1.11 -1.66 -12.98
C LEU A 91 -0.75 -0.58 -11.95
N PHE A 92 0.22 -0.90 -11.11
CA PHE A 92 0.74 -0.01 -10.06
C PHE A 92 2.26 -0.16 -9.96
N ASP A 93 2.93 0.92 -9.58
CA ASP A 93 4.32 0.91 -9.15
C ASP A 93 4.48 1.83 -7.94
N CYS A 94 5.29 1.40 -6.96
CA CYS A 94 5.60 2.25 -5.83
C CYS A 94 6.86 1.80 -5.11
N VAL A 95 7.62 2.76 -4.60
CA VAL A 95 8.79 2.49 -3.74
C VAL A 95 8.40 2.11 -2.33
N VAL A 96 7.16 2.36 -1.90
CA VAL A 96 6.66 2.18 -0.53
C VAL A 96 7.09 0.86 0.10
N PRO A 97 6.83 -0.34 -0.46
CA PRO A 97 7.17 -1.61 0.19
C PRO A 97 8.67 -1.73 0.49
N SER A 98 9.52 -1.34 -0.47
CA SER A 98 10.97 -1.42 -0.30
C SER A 98 11.52 -0.32 0.61
N ARG A 99 11.05 0.92 0.48
CA ARG A 99 11.45 2.05 1.31
C ARG A 99 11.07 1.81 2.76
N HIS A 100 9.84 1.34 3.01
CA HIS A 100 9.36 1.00 4.36
C HIS A 100 10.18 -0.14 4.97
N GLY A 101 10.50 -1.17 4.18
CA GLY A 101 11.35 -2.28 4.67
C GLY A 101 12.73 -1.79 5.14
N ARG A 102 13.34 -0.86 4.40
CA ARG A 102 14.62 -0.23 4.76
C ARG A 102 14.53 0.71 5.96
N THR A 103 13.38 1.34 6.21
CA THR A 103 13.15 2.20 7.37
C THR A 103 12.52 1.47 8.56
N GLY A 104 12.35 0.15 8.47
CA GLY A 104 11.88 -0.71 9.55
C GLY A 104 10.35 -0.81 9.69
N TRP A 105 9.60 -0.23 8.77
CA TRP A 105 8.15 -0.39 8.69
C TRP A 105 7.78 -1.65 7.90
N LEU A 106 7.03 -2.55 8.52
CA LEU A 106 6.58 -3.80 7.92
C LEU A 106 5.06 -3.84 7.85
N PHE A 107 4.52 -4.28 6.71
CA PHE A 107 3.09 -4.47 6.51
C PHE A 107 2.66 -5.85 7.01
N THR A 108 1.51 -5.93 7.66
CA THR A 108 0.95 -7.16 8.26
C THR A 108 -0.56 -7.17 8.08
N SER A 109 -1.19 -8.33 8.29
CA SER A 109 -2.63 -8.50 8.26
C SER A 109 -3.38 -7.77 9.37
N PHE A 110 -2.66 -7.32 10.40
CA PHE A 110 -3.15 -6.50 11.53
C PHE A 110 -2.51 -5.09 11.52
N GLY A 111 -2.20 -4.56 10.34
CA GLY A 111 -1.71 -3.18 10.19
C GLY A 111 -0.20 -3.11 9.97
N ARG A 112 0.46 -2.07 10.49
CA ARG A 112 1.89 -1.86 10.29
C ARG A 112 2.65 -2.02 11.60
N VAL A 113 3.81 -2.65 11.52
CA VAL A 113 4.74 -2.74 12.66
C VAL A 113 6.01 -1.95 12.34
N LEU A 114 6.51 -1.24 13.34
CA LEU A 114 7.81 -0.55 13.28
C LEU A 114 8.83 -1.38 14.05
N ILE A 115 9.63 -2.20 13.33
CA ILE A 115 10.42 -3.28 13.93
C ILE A 115 11.49 -2.78 14.92
N ARG A 116 11.90 -1.51 14.83
CA ARG A 116 12.82 -0.86 15.78
C ARG A 116 12.22 -0.63 17.18
N ASN A 117 10.91 -0.74 17.36
CA ASN A 117 10.28 -0.48 18.65
C ASN A 117 10.71 -1.52 19.69
N ALA A 118 11.00 -1.06 20.92
CA ALA A 118 11.53 -1.89 22.01
C ALA A 118 10.66 -3.10 22.36
N LYS A 119 9.34 -3.00 22.18
CA LYS A 119 8.40 -4.12 22.42
C LYS A 119 8.71 -5.38 21.61
N TYR A 120 9.46 -5.26 20.52
CA TYR A 120 9.85 -6.40 19.68
C TYR A 120 11.17 -7.05 20.09
N ALA A 121 11.92 -6.50 21.05
CA ALA A 121 13.25 -6.99 21.42
C ALA A 121 13.29 -8.46 21.88
N ARG A 122 12.18 -8.97 22.44
CA ARG A 122 12.02 -10.36 22.88
C ARG A 122 10.79 -11.04 22.28
N ASP A 123 10.23 -10.49 21.20
CA ASP A 123 9.05 -11.06 20.54
C ASP A 123 9.46 -12.21 19.60
N GLU A 124 9.29 -13.45 20.05
CA GLU A 124 9.63 -14.66 19.29
C GLU A 124 8.63 -15.00 18.18
N ARG A 125 7.53 -14.24 18.04
CA ARG A 125 6.56 -14.45 16.96
C ARG A 125 7.12 -13.96 15.62
N PRO A 126 6.61 -14.46 14.48
CA PRO A 126 6.95 -13.92 13.17
C PRO A 126 6.41 -12.49 13.01
N VAL A 127 6.88 -11.77 11.99
CA VAL A 127 6.36 -10.43 11.65
C VAL A 127 4.85 -10.46 11.51
N ASP A 128 4.32 -11.41 10.75
CA ASP A 128 2.89 -11.64 10.56
C ASP A 128 2.61 -13.16 10.59
N PRO A 129 1.84 -13.68 11.56
CA PRO A 129 1.50 -15.11 11.64
C PRO A 129 0.71 -15.65 10.44
N SER A 130 0.01 -14.78 9.70
CA SER A 130 -0.74 -15.15 8.49
C SER A 130 0.10 -15.11 7.22
N CYS A 131 1.36 -14.68 7.29
CA CYS A 131 2.23 -14.52 6.13
C CYS A 131 3.06 -15.79 5.87
N ALA A 132 2.97 -16.31 4.64
CA ALA A 132 3.70 -17.51 4.22
C ALA A 132 5.11 -17.23 3.65
N CYS A 133 5.61 -16.00 3.72
CA CYS A 133 6.89 -15.61 3.14
C CYS A 133 8.07 -16.33 3.84
N PRO A 134 9.22 -16.49 3.17
CA PRO A 134 10.39 -17.14 3.76
C PRO A 134 10.91 -16.45 5.02
N VAL A 135 10.58 -15.17 5.22
CA VAL A 135 10.97 -14.41 6.41
C VAL A 135 10.12 -14.82 7.61
N CYS A 136 8.79 -14.76 7.49
CA CYS A 136 7.86 -15.13 8.56
C CYS A 136 7.94 -16.62 8.92
N LYS A 137 8.38 -17.49 8.01
CA LYS A 137 8.59 -18.91 8.30
C LYS A 137 9.86 -19.24 9.09
N ARG A 138 10.82 -18.31 9.17
CA ARG A 138 12.18 -18.60 9.68
C ARG A 138 12.67 -17.67 10.77
N TYR A 139 12.21 -16.41 10.76
CA TYR A 139 12.75 -15.38 11.62
C TYR A 139 11.67 -14.79 12.51
N THR A 140 12.08 -14.50 13.74
CA THR A 140 11.25 -13.84 14.75
C THR A 140 11.35 -12.33 14.62
N ARG A 141 10.38 -11.60 15.19
CA ARG A 141 10.46 -10.15 15.31
C ARG A 141 11.66 -9.72 16.14
N ALA A 142 12.02 -10.46 17.19
CA ALA A 142 13.21 -10.22 18.00
C ALA A 142 14.50 -10.25 17.17
N TYR A 143 14.64 -11.24 16.29
CA TYR A 143 15.82 -11.34 15.43
C TYR A 143 15.87 -10.18 14.42
N LEU A 144 14.74 -9.86 13.78
CA LEU A 144 14.68 -8.74 12.83
C LEU A 144 14.91 -7.39 13.53
N HIS A 145 14.39 -7.21 14.73
CA HIS A 145 14.62 -6.04 15.58
C HIS A 145 16.10 -5.89 15.89
N HIS A 146 16.75 -6.96 16.34
CA HIS A 146 18.19 -6.98 16.60
C HIS A 146 18.99 -6.57 15.36
N LEU A 147 18.79 -7.27 14.23
CA LEU A 147 19.49 -6.96 12.96
C LEU A 147 19.30 -5.50 12.55
N PHE A 148 18.09 -4.98 12.72
CA PHE A 148 17.79 -3.59 12.37
C PHE A 148 18.52 -2.59 13.28
N LEU A 149 18.57 -2.85 14.60
CA LEU A 149 19.27 -1.97 15.56
C LEU A 149 20.79 -1.99 15.37
N VAL A 150 21.37 -3.16 15.12
CA VAL A 150 22.82 -3.28 14.83
C VAL A 150 23.19 -2.83 13.41
N ARG A 151 22.21 -2.35 12.63
CA ARG A 151 22.37 -1.85 11.25
C ARG A 151 22.95 -2.88 10.29
N GLU A 152 22.63 -4.15 10.52
CA GLU A 152 23.03 -5.24 9.65
C GLU A 152 22.22 -5.22 8.35
N MET A 153 22.91 -5.33 7.21
CA MET A 153 22.27 -5.26 5.88
C MET A 153 21.26 -6.38 5.67
N LEU A 154 21.43 -7.52 6.35
CA LEU A 154 20.47 -8.61 6.32
C LEU A 154 19.09 -8.17 6.84
N GLY A 155 19.02 -7.32 7.87
CA GLY A 155 17.76 -6.86 8.46
C GLY A 155 16.89 -6.13 7.43
N VAL A 156 17.45 -5.13 6.74
CA VAL A 156 16.72 -4.36 5.72
C VAL A 156 16.36 -5.19 4.49
N ARG A 157 17.17 -6.20 4.14
CA ARG A 157 16.87 -7.16 3.05
C ARG A 157 15.68 -8.04 3.41
N LEU A 158 15.68 -8.66 4.59
CA LEU A 158 14.57 -9.51 5.06
C LEU A 158 13.28 -8.69 5.17
N ASN A 159 13.35 -7.49 5.74
CA ASN A 159 12.22 -6.57 5.84
C ASN A 159 11.61 -6.24 4.46
N THR A 160 12.46 -5.99 3.47
CA THR A 160 12.03 -5.70 2.09
C THR A 160 11.40 -6.93 1.42
N ILE A 161 11.99 -8.12 1.58
CA ILE A 161 11.42 -9.38 1.07
C ILE A 161 10.02 -9.61 1.64
N HIS A 162 9.85 -9.42 2.95
CA HIS A 162 8.55 -9.54 3.61
C HIS A 162 7.53 -8.56 3.02
N ASN A 163 7.86 -7.28 2.91
CA ASN A 163 6.95 -6.27 2.38
C ASN A 163 6.58 -6.53 0.91
N LEU A 164 7.53 -6.92 0.06
CA LEU A 164 7.23 -7.26 -1.33
C LEU A 164 6.30 -8.48 -1.42
N HIS A 165 6.52 -9.49 -0.59
CA HIS A 165 5.64 -10.65 -0.52
C HIS A 165 4.23 -10.28 -0.04
N PHE A 166 4.12 -9.38 0.95
CA PHE A 166 2.83 -8.85 1.39
C PHE A 166 2.07 -8.20 0.24
N TYR A 167 2.72 -7.34 -0.55
CA TYR A 167 2.10 -6.66 -1.70
C TYR A 167 1.68 -7.65 -2.78
N ALA A 168 2.55 -8.60 -3.12
CA ALA A 168 2.21 -9.64 -4.10
C ALA A 168 1.01 -10.48 -3.64
N GLY A 169 0.96 -10.88 -2.37
CA GLY A 169 -0.16 -11.61 -1.78
C GLY A 169 -1.45 -10.81 -1.75
N MET A 170 -1.37 -9.51 -1.45
CA MET A 170 -2.53 -8.61 -1.48
C MET A 170 -3.11 -8.47 -2.89
N MET A 171 -2.25 -8.25 -3.90
CA MET A 171 -2.70 -8.18 -5.29
C MET A 171 -3.27 -9.51 -5.79
N GLU A 172 -2.77 -10.64 -5.30
CA GLU A 172 -3.34 -11.96 -5.58
C GLU A 172 -4.76 -12.10 -5.00
N GLN A 173 -4.96 -11.73 -3.74
CA GLN A 173 -6.30 -11.75 -3.12
C GLN A 173 -7.29 -10.82 -3.84
N ILE A 174 -6.83 -9.64 -4.27
CA ILE A 174 -7.64 -8.71 -5.07
C ILE A 174 -8.06 -9.36 -6.39
N ARG A 175 -7.11 -9.95 -7.15
CA ARG A 175 -7.41 -10.65 -8.40
C ARG A 175 -8.41 -11.79 -8.20
N GLN A 176 -8.23 -12.59 -7.15
CA GLN A 176 -9.16 -13.67 -6.80
C GLN A 176 -10.56 -13.14 -6.52
N ALA A 177 -10.69 -12.08 -5.72
CA ALA A 177 -11.97 -11.47 -5.40
C ALA A 177 -12.68 -10.87 -6.63
N ILE A 178 -11.92 -10.30 -7.57
CA ILE A 178 -12.47 -9.85 -8.86
C ILE A 178 -12.97 -11.04 -9.68
N ALA A 179 -12.15 -12.09 -9.81
CA ALA A 179 -12.49 -13.29 -10.58
C ALA A 179 -13.72 -14.02 -10.02
N SER A 180 -13.92 -14.00 -8.70
CA SER A 180 -15.10 -14.58 -8.05
C SER A 180 -16.30 -13.63 -7.93
N GLY A 181 -16.20 -12.39 -8.43
CA GLY A 181 -17.27 -11.40 -8.32
C GLY A 181 -17.52 -10.85 -6.91
N THR A 182 -16.60 -11.05 -5.97
CA THR A 182 -16.72 -10.68 -4.54
C THR A 182 -15.80 -9.51 -4.14
N PHE A 183 -15.30 -8.74 -5.12
CA PHE A 183 -14.39 -7.62 -4.85
C PHE A 183 -15.01 -6.56 -3.92
N ALA A 184 -16.31 -6.26 -4.04
CA ALA A 184 -16.99 -5.32 -3.16
C ALA A 184 -16.94 -5.77 -1.68
N GLU A 185 -17.18 -7.06 -1.43
CA GLU A 185 -17.10 -7.66 -0.10
C GLU A 185 -15.65 -7.67 0.42
N PHE A 186 -14.69 -8.00 -0.45
CA PHE A 186 -13.27 -7.92 -0.13
C PHE A 186 -12.89 -6.52 0.35
N ARG A 187 -13.31 -5.48 -0.39
CA ARG A 187 -13.06 -4.08 -0.05
C ARG A 187 -13.73 -3.67 1.27
N ALA A 188 -14.98 -4.07 1.49
CA ALA A 188 -15.69 -3.77 2.75
C ALA A 188 -14.96 -4.40 3.95
N ARG A 189 -14.66 -5.70 3.87
CA ARG A 189 -13.94 -6.44 4.93
C ARG A 189 -12.53 -5.91 5.17
N TYR A 190 -11.86 -5.43 4.12
CA TYR A 190 -10.57 -4.76 4.25
C TYR A 190 -10.65 -3.52 5.16
N TYR A 191 -11.64 -2.67 4.95
CA TYR A 191 -11.82 -1.45 5.76
C TYR A 191 -12.36 -1.73 7.16
N GLU A 192 -13.30 -2.67 7.30
CA GLU A 192 -13.79 -3.12 8.60
C GLU A 192 -12.65 -3.58 9.49
N ARG A 193 -11.75 -4.41 8.96
CA ARG A 193 -10.55 -4.86 9.70
C ARG A 193 -9.67 -3.70 10.13
N ARG A 194 -9.49 -2.69 9.28
CA ARG A 194 -8.66 -1.52 9.62
C ARG A 194 -9.30 -0.67 10.71
N GLU A 195 -10.61 -0.49 10.66
CA GLU A 195 -11.34 0.22 11.71
C GLU A 195 -11.21 -0.50 13.06
N GLN A 196 -11.41 -1.82 13.08
CA GLN A 196 -11.20 -2.64 14.28
C GLN A 196 -9.78 -2.46 14.85
N LEU A 197 -8.75 -2.45 14.00
CA LEU A 197 -7.36 -2.26 14.43
C LEU A 197 -7.10 -0.84 14.97
N ARG A 198 -7.73 0.19 14.40
CA ARG A 198 -7.64 1.56 14.92
C ARG A 198 -8.28 1.65 16.30
N MET A 199 -9.50 1.14 16.46
CA MET A 199 -10.20 1.10 17.75
C MET A 199 -9.40 0.33 18.83
N GLN A 200 -8.78 -0.79 18.46
CA GLN A 200 -7.90 -1.55 19.37
C GLN A 200 -6.68 -0.73 19.78
N THR A 201 -6.06 0.01 18.85
CA THR A 201 -4.89 0.84 19.16
C THR A 201 -5.28 1.99 20.09
N ASP A 202 -6.35 2.71 19.78
CA ASP A 202 -6.84 3.82 20.60
C ASP A 202 -7.20 3.34 22.02
N SER A 203 -7.81 2.15 22.15
CA SER A 203 -8.12 1.55 23.45
C SER A 203 -6.88 1.16 24.27
N LEU A 204 -5.80 0.72 23.62
CA LEU A 204 -4.55 0.38 24.28
C LEU A 204 -3.80 1.64 24.72
N ASP A 205 -3.79 2.69 23.89
CA ASP A 205 -3.19 3.98 24.23
C ASP A 205 -3.93 4.66 25.41
N GLU A 206 -5.26 4.55 25.46
CA GLU A 206 -6.06 5.00 26.61
C GLU A 206 -5.76 4.19 27.88
N GLN A 207 -5.59 2.87 27.77
CA GLN A 207 -5.25 2.01 28.90
C GLN A 207 -3.84 2.32 29.43
N ASP A 208 -2.84 2.41 28.55
CA ASP A 208 -1.46 2.74 28.91
C ASP A 208 -1.38 4.13 29.57
N SER A 209 -2.14 5.10 29.06
CA SER A 209 -2.23 6.45 29.66
C SER A 209 -2.85 6.44 31.06
N ARG A 210 -3.89 5.61 31.29
CA ARG A 210 -4.50 5.44 32.61
C ARG A 210 -3.57 4.71 33.58
N THR A 211 -2.85 3.69 33.12
CA THR A 211 -1.87 2.96 33.94
C THR A 211 -0.70 3.85 34.33
N LEU A 212 -0.19 4.68 33.42
CA LEU A 212 0.86 5.65 33.71
C LEU A 212 0.39 6.74 34.68
N ALA A 213 -0.86 7.22 34.54
CA ALA A 213 -1.44 8.18 35.46
C ALA A 213 -1.65 7.57 36.87
N ALA A 214 -2.04 6.30 36.95
CA ALA A 214 -2.18 5.58 38.22
C ALA A 214 -0.83 5.36 38.92
N SER A 215 0.22 4.97 38.19
CA SER A 215 1.56 4.80 38.76
C SER A 215 2.17 6.10 39.28
N LEU A 216 1.96 7.22 38.57
CA LEU A 216 2.40 8.54 39.04
C LEU A 216 1.61 9.06 40.25
N ALA A 217 0.34 8.63 40.40
CA ALA A 217 -0.46 8.95 41.58
C ALA A 217 -0.03 8.13 42.82
N GLU A 218 0.45 6.90 42.61
CA GLU A 218 0.98 6.05 43.69
C GLU A 218 2.38 6.49 44.15
N GLU A 219 3.26 6.96 43.24
CA GLU A 219 4.58 7.53 43.58
C GLU A 219 4.50 8.89 44.29
N GLY A 220 3.31 9.51 44.36
CA GLY A 220 3.05 10.82 44.97
C GLY A 220 2.40 10.79 46.35
N GLN A 221 2.25 9.63 46.99
CA GLN A 221 1.80 9.51 48.38
C GLN A 221 3.01 9.26 49.32
N PRO A 222 3.03 9.93 50.49
CA PRO A 222 4.17 10.70 51.02
C PRO A 222 5.40 9.90 51.46
#